data_AF-A0A836QN96-F1
#
_entry.id   AF-A0A836QN96-F1
#
_cell.length_a   1.000
_cell.length_b   1.000
_cell.length_c   1.000
_cell.angle_alpha   90.00
_cell.angle_beta   90.00
_cell.angle_gamma   90.00
#
_symmetry.space_group_name_H-M   'P 1'
#
loop_
_entity.id
_entity.type
_entity.pdbx_description
1 polymer ?
#
loop_
_entity_poly.entity_id
_entity_poly.type
_entity_poly.pdbx_seq_one_letter_code
_entity_poly.pdbx_strand_id
1 'polypeptide(L)'
;MLPEQHDILFSFIAIVFAVFGIYTFVNVVQACREREEINGKLWGGIFAAFAISCFLMTVHMFTLVQADQLAFFFSTYLWLVVLLLFTWGVFFKSNKMEGQSSPIIRGFFFWTTVSLLLAGYTNWLPQQRSDPPPKEAAVVGDVTMEEFAEMGRIIIFGAKQVAGQPSIGKGQCPLCHTFDPGDNIGRCPNLFGVENRSHDRIKEDRYATSPIAIGETEPASGIVKGKYDEIPEEYRRQNGPDEFTGEDYIRESMMCPTCYVVEKFGNDGDTKSPMPVIVKPPVSLSRVEVNAVIAYLQSKDTPGEFATVTVPLPQDDAGNTGGAVAEDSSDDEDKPVFVTGTEDIQTMINTLGCPLCHTIPGVEGAMGMLGPEL
;
A
#
# COMPACT_ATOMS: atom_id res chain seq x y z
N MET A 1 9.51 2.73 8.22
CA MET A 1 10.33 2.48 7.02
C MET A 1 11.17 1.26 7.29
N LEU A 2 11.51 0.48 6.24
CA LEU A 2 12.23 -0.78 6.45
C LEU A 2 13.66 -0.45 6.92
N PRO A 3 14.17 -1.06 8.01
CA PRO A 3 15.49 -0.74 8.56
C PRO A 3 16.62 -0.83 7.54
N GLU A 4 16.50 -1.73 6.55
CA GLU A 4 17.48 -1.95 5.49
C GLU A 4 17.46 -0.95 4.32
N GLN A 5 16.46 -0.08 4.20
CA GLN A 5 16.40 0.88 3.08
C GLN A 5 17.27 2.12 3.35
N HIS A 6 17.82 2.74 2.29
CA HIS A 6 18.46 4.05 2.41
C HIS A 6 17.40 5.15 2.55
N ASP A 7 17.48 5.97 3.59
CA ASP A 7 16.53 7.06 3.82
C ASP A 7 16.95 8.32 3.04
N ILE A 8 16.05 8.77 2.17
CA ILE A 8 16.27 9.93 1.30
C ILE A 8 16.29 11.24 2.11
N LEU A 9 15.52 11.33 3.20
CA LEU A 9 15.41 12.53 4.02
C LEU A 9 16.73 12.82 4.75
N PHE A 10 17.31 11.84 5.45
CA PHE A 10 18.57 12.07 6.19
C PHE A 10 19.76 12.31 5.26
N SER A 11 19.77 11.64 4.11
CA SER A 11 20.75 11.88 3.05
C SER A 11 20.64 13.30 2.48
N PHE A 12 19.42 13.79 2.24
CA PHE A 12 19.17 15.15 1.78
C PHE A 12 19.57 16.20 2.84
N ILE A 13 19.21 15.98 4.11
CA ILE A 13 19.61 16.86 5.22
C ILE A 13 21.13 16.93 5.34
N ALA A 14 21.83 15.80 5.20
CA ALA A 14 23.29 15.78 5.22
C ALA A 14 23.89 16.66 4.11
N ILE A 15 23.39 16.55 2.87
CA ILE A 15 23.80 17.44 1.76
C ILE A 15 23.58 18.91 2.13
N VAL A 16 22.40 19.25 2.66
CA VAL A 16 22.06 20.61 3.08
C VAL A 16 23.05 21.13 4.12
N PHE A 17 23.45 20.30 5.09
CA PHE A 17 24.45 20.66 6.09
C PHE A 17 25.88 20.79 5.52
N ALA A 18 26.26 19.98 4.54
CA ALA A 18 27.54 20.16 3.83
C ALA A 18 27.58 21.48 3.06
N VAL A 19 26.52 21.81 2.31
CA VAL A 19 26.39 23.09 1.60
C VAL A 19 26.45 24.26 2.59
N PHE A 20 25.76 24.13 3.73
CA PHE A 20 25.80 25.14 4.79
C PHE A 20 27.20 25.28 5.41
N GLY A 21 27.93 24.19 5.63
CA GLY A 21 29.32 24.22 6.07
C GLY A 21 30.23 25.01 5.12
N ILE A 22 30.10 24.78 3.82
CA ILE A 22 30.83 25.53 2.78
C ILE A 22 30.44 27.01 2.81
N TYR A 23 29.14 27.31 2.92
CA TYR A 23 28.64 28.68 2.99
C TYR A 23 29.24 29.44 4.18
N THR A 24 29.21 28.85 5.38
CA THR A 24 29.77 29.50 6.58
C THR A 24 31.27 29.73 6.46
N PHE A 25 32.01 28.78 5.88
CA PHE A 25 33.44 28.96 5.60
C PHE A 25 33.69 30.14 4.65
N VAL A 26 32.99 30.20 3.51
CA VAL A 26 33.14 31.29 2.54
C VAL A 26 32.79 32.64 3.19
N ASN A 27 31.70 32.70 3.95
CA ASN A 27 31.26 33.91 4.63
C ASN A 27 32.29 34.40 5.67
N VAL A 28 32.87 33.49 6.46
CA VAL A 28 33.92 33.81 7.43
C VAL A 28 35.18 34.29 6.74
N VAL A 29 35.60 33.63 5.65
CA VAL A 29 36.78 34.05 4.85
C VAL A 29 36.57 35.44 4.25
N GLN A 30 35.38 35.74 3.75
CA GLN A 30 35.03 37.07 3.25
C GLN A 30 35.11 38.12 4.36
N ALA A 31 34.48 37.87 5.51
CA ALA A 31 34.53 38.77 6.65
C ALA A 31 35.96 39.02 7.16
N CYS A 32 36.83 37.99 7.14
CA CYS A 32 38.25 38.13 7.50
C CYS A 32 39.04 38.93 6.46
N ARG A 33 38.67 38.89 5.17
CA ARG A 33 39.33 39.66 4.12
C ARG A 33 38.93 41.13 4.11
N GLU A 34 37.68 41.41 4.46
CA GLU A 34 37.16 42.78 4.55
C GLU A 34 37.65 43.52 5.79
N ARG A 35 38.17 42.79 6.79
CA ARG A 35 38.61 43.35 8.08
C ARG A 35 39.98 42.81 8.46
N GLU A 36 41.01 43.62 8.27
CA GLU A 36 42.41 43.27 8.58
C GLU A 36 42.65 42.95 10.06
N GLU A 37 41.76 43.40 10.95
CA GLU A 37 41.83 43.19 12.40
C GLU A 37 41.44 41.75 12.83
N ILE A 38 40.80 40.99 11.94
CA ILE A 38 40.32 39.64 12.23
C ILE A 38 41.40 38.62 11.87
N ASN A 39 41.68 37.70 12.80
CA ASN A 39 42.65 36.63 12.56
C ASN A 39 42.09 35.58 11.56
N GLY A 40 42.29 35.84 10.27
CA GLY A 40 41.82 34.98 9.18
C GLY A 40 42.47 33.59 9.15
N LYS A 41 43.69 33.43 9.69
CA LYS A 41 44.32 32.09 9.79
C LYS A 41 43.61 31.22 10.82
N LEU A 42 43.29 31.79 11.98
CA LEU A 42 42.56 31.08 13.04
C LEU A 42 41.14 30.73 12.58
N TRP A 43 40.35 31.74 12.20
CA TRP A 43 38.94 31.54 11.87
C TRP A 43 38.76 30.78 10.55
N GLY A 44 39.56 31.08 9.53
CA GLY A 44 39.56 30.31 8.29
C GLY A 44 39.89 28.83 8.52
N GLY A 45 40.87 28.52 9.38
CA GLY A 45 41.23 27.15 9.73
C GLY A 45 40.10 26.40 10.45
N ILE A 46 39.48 27.04 11.45
CA ILE A 46 38.34 26.46 12.20
C ILE A 46 37.17 26.14 11.27
N PHE A 47 36.75 27.09 10.43
CA PHE A 47 35.60 26.89 9.55
C PHE A 47 35.90 25.99 8.35
N ALA A 48 37.16 25.92 7.88
CA ALA A 48 37.58 24.92 6.90
C ALA A 48 37.46 23.50 7.46
N ALA A 49 37.85 23.29 8.73
CA ALA A 49 37.71 22.00 9.40
C ALA A 49 36.24 21.58 9.52
N PHE A 50 35.34 22.51 9.85
CA PHE A 50 33.89 22.24 9.85
C PHE A 50 33.36 21.87 8.46
N ALA A 51 33.71 22.62 7.42
CA ALA A 51 33.26 22.34 6.06
C ALA A 51 33.70 20.95 5.57
N ILE A 52 34.98 20.60 5.80
CA ILE A 52 35.52 19.27 5.47
C ILE A 52 34.82 18.18 6.29
N SER A 53 34.59 18.41 7.59
CA SER A 53 33.92 17.43 8.45
C SER A 53 32.49 17.18 7.98
N CYS A 54 31.71 18.23 7.70
CA CYS A 54 30.36 18.08 7.15
C CYS A 54 30.36 17.31 5.82
N PHE A 55 31.32 17.57 4.94
CA PHE A 55 31.45 16.84 3.68
C PHE A 55 31.73 15.34 3.91
N LEU A 56 32.71 15.00 4.74
CA LEU A 56 33.05 13.60 5.03
C LEU A 56 31.90 12.86 5.72
N MET A 57 31.20 13.51 6.66
CA MET A 57 30.04 12.94 7.32
C MET A 57 28.85 12.76 6.37
N THR A 58 28.69 13.65 5.38
CA THR A 58 27.70 13.46 4.31
C THR A 58 28.05 12.24 3.47
N VAL A 59 29.30 12.11 3.03
CA VAL A 59 29.75 10.92 2.27
C VAL A 59 29.50 9.65 3.06
N HIS A 60 29.78 9.65 4.37
CA HIS A 60 29.48 8.49 5.22
C HIS A 60 27.97 8.22 5.35
N MET A 61 27.12 9.25 5.45
CA MET A 61 25.66 9.09 5.51
C MET A 61 25.13 8.27 4.31
N PHE A 62 25.69 8.46 3.12
CA PHE A 62 25.32 7.69 1.92
C PHE A 62 25.73 6.22 1.96
N THR A 63 26.63 5.84 2.87
CA THR A 63 27.06 4.43 3.05
C THR A 63 26.21 3.66 4.06
N LEU A 64 25.31 4.34 4.77
CA LEU A 64 24.55 3.77 5.88
C LEU A 64 23.10 3.46 5.47
N VAL A 65 22.56 2.36 6.01
CA VAL A 65 21.12 2.04 5.95
C VAL A 65 20.34 2.91 6.94
N GLN A 66 19.02 2.99 6.82
CA GLN A 66 18.20 3.96 7.55
C GLN A 66 18.38 3.93 9.08
N ALA A 67 18.42 2.75 9.68
CA ALA A 67 18.60 2.62 11.13
C ALA A 67 19.94 3.26 11.58
N ASP A 68 21.00 3.00 10.82
CA ASP A 68 22.33 3.53 11.09
C ASP A 68 22.44 5.03 10.74
N GLN A 69 21.74 5.49 9.69
CA GLN A 69 21.65 6.91 9.34
C GLN A 69 21.02 7.70 10.49
N LEU A 70 19.92 7.22 11.06
CA LEU A 70 19.26 7.82 12.22
C LEU A 70 20.20 7.86 13.43
N ALA A 71 20.80 6.72 13.77
CA ALA A 71 21.72 6.62 14.89
C ALA A 71 22.88 7.61 14.75
N PHE A 72 23.59 7.56 13.60
CA PHE A 72 24.72 8.43 13.30
C PHE A 72 24.34 9.92 13.26
N PHE A 73 23.18 10.25 12.69
CA PHE A 73 22.70 11.62 12.61
C PHE A 73 22.51 12.22 14.01
N PHE A 74 21.78 11.53 14.89
CA PHE A 74 21.47 12.05 16.24
C PHE A 74 22.65 11.91 17.21
N SER A 75 23.53 10.91 17.05
CA SER A 75 24.69 10.74 17.91
C SER A 75 25.86 11.66 17.57
N THR A 76 26.01 12.03 16.29
CA THR A 76 27.26 12.64 15.82
C THR A 76 27.01 13.86 14.91
N TYR A 77 26.26 13.71 13.82
CA TYR A 77 26.12 14.79 12.83
C TYR A 77 25.42 16.02 13.43
N LEU A 78 24.30 15.83 14.11
CA LEU A 78 23.55 16.91 14.74
C LEU A 78 24.43 17.75 15.66
N TRP A 79 25.29 17.11 16.46
CA TRP A 79 26.19 17.80 17.38
C TRP A 79 27.30 18.58 16.69
N LEU A 80 27.83 18.07 15.57
CA LEU A 80 28.78 18.84 14.75
C LEU A 80 28.12 20.13 14.24
N VAL A 81 26.88 20.05 13.76
CA VAL A 81 26.14 21.22 13.27
C VAL A 81 25.88 22.20 14.40
N VAL A 82 25.40 21.73 15.56
CA VAL A 82 25.20 22.59 16.74
C VAL A 82 26.51 23.28 17.15
N LEU A 83 27.64 22.57 17.16
CA LEU A 83 28.94 23.14 17.48
C LEU A 83 29.39 24.18 16.44
N LEU A 84 29.18 23.92 15.16
CA LEU A 84 29.46 24.86 14.07
C LEU A 84 28.66 26.16 14.29
N LEU A 85 27.37 26.05 14.59
CA LEU A 85 26.50 27.21 14.82
C LEU A 85 26.89 28.01 16.06
N PHE A 86 27.20 27.32 17.15
CA PHE A 86 27.73 27.95 18.35
C PHE A 86 29.03 28.70 18.05
N THR A 87 29.98 28.04 17.38
CA THR A 87 31.27 28.64 16.99
C THR A 87 31.08 29.85 16.09
N TRP A 88 30.10 29.81 15.18
CA TRP A 88 29.77 30.94 14.31
C TRP A 88 29.13 32.10 15.05
N GLY A 89 28.27 31.83 16.04
CA GLY A 89 27.79 32.85 16.97
C GLY A 89 28.94 33.51 17.75
N VAL A 90 29.89 32.71 18.24
CA VAL A 90 31.10 33.21 18.92
C VAL A 90 31.95 34.06 17.97
N PHE A 91 32.11 33.66 16.71
CA PHE A 91 32.80 34.45 15.69
C PHE A 91 32.17 35.84 15.53
N PHE A 92 30.85 35.92 15.32
CA PHE A 92 30.17 37.22 15.17
C PHE A 92 30.27 38.08 16.43
N LYS A 93 30.08 37.48 17.62
CA LYS A 93 30.10 38.20 18.90
C LYS A 93 31.50 38.68 19.27
N SER A 94 32.53 37.84 19.12
CA SER A 94 33.91 38.21 19.45
C SER A 94 34.47 39.30 18.56
N ASN A 95 33.98 39.39 17.32
CA ASN A 95 34.41 40.38 16.34
C ASN A 95 33.42 41.56 16.17
N LYS A 96 32.39 41.69 17.04
CA LYS A 96 31.41 42.80 17.05
C LYS A 96 30.65 42.98 15.72
N MET A 97 30.21 41.88 15.12
CA MET A 97 29.54 41.82 13.82
C MET A 97 28.08 41.32 13.91
N GLU A 98 27.45 41.37 15.08
CA GLU A 98 26.16 40.73 15.36
C GLU A 98 25.01 41.23 14.46
N GLY A 99 25.08 42.50 14.04
CA GLY A 99 24.09 43.12 13.16
C GLY A 99 24.18 42.71 11.69
N GLN A 100 25.21 41.96 11.28
CA GLN A 100 25.50 41.64 9.87
C GLN A 100 25.00 40.24 9.45
N SER A 101 24.21 39.55 10.27
CA SER A 101 23.61 38.28 9.88
C SER A 101 22.63 38.48 8.71
N SER A 102 22.98 37.92 7.53
CA SER A 102 22.15 38.03 6.32
C SER A 102 20.74 37.49 6.55
N PRO A 103 19.67 38.17 6.07
CA PRO A 103 18.30 37.67 6.10
C PRO A 103 18.14 36.25 5.52
N ILE A 104 18.97 35.90 4.53
CA ILE A 104 18.99 34.56 3.89
C ILE A 104 19.30 33.46 4.92
N ILE A 105 20.19 33.73 5.88
CA ILE A 105 20.55 32.78 6.94
C ILE A 105 19.34 32.54 7.85
N ARG A 106 18.66 33.61 8.26
CA ARG A 106 17.46 33.52 9.12
C ARG A 106 16.34 32.76 8.43
N GLY A 107 16.14 33.01 7.12
CA GLY A 107 15.18 32.29 6.29
C GLY A 107 15.51 30.80 6.15
N PHE A 108 16.78 30.46 5.90
CA PHE A 108 17.23 29.08 5.78
C PHE A 108 17.05 28.28 7.09
N PHE A 109 17.33 28.89 8.23
CA PHE A 109 17.10 28.26 9.55
C PHE A 109 15.63 28.00 9.83
N PHE A 110 14.78 28.99 9.56
CA PHE A 110 13.33 28.84 9.70
C PHE A 110 12.83 27.71 8.79
N TRP A 111 13.21 27.72 7.52
CA TRP A 111 12.82 26.70 6.55
C TRP A 111 13.29 25.30 6.94
N THR A 112 14.55 25.14 7.37
CA THR A 112 15.10 23.85 7.80
C THR A 112 14.37 23.33 9.04
N THR A 113 14.10 24.19 10.01
CA THR A 113 13.36 23.84 11.23
C THR A 113 11.94 23.37 10.90
N VAL A 114 11.20 24.13 10.08
CA VAL A 114 9.85 23.76 9.65
C VAL A 114 9.86 22.46 8.87
N SER A 115 10.83 22.26 7.97
CA SER A 115 10.95 21.04 7.16
C SER A 115 11.20 19.81 8.02
N LEU A 116 12.08 19.91 9.02
CA LEU A 116 12.34 18.82 9.98
C LEU A 116 11.13 18.51 10.85
N LEU A 117 10.39 19.53 11.29
CA LEU A 117 9.15 19.32 12.06
C LEU A 117 8.07 18.65 11.21
N LEU A 118 7.89 19.09 9.95
CA LEU A 118 6.92 18.50 9.04
C LEU A 118 7.29 17.06 8.68
N ALA A 119 8.57 16.80 8.39
CA ALA A 119 9.07 15.45 8.13
C ALA A 119 8.96 14.54 9.35
N GLY A 120 9.29 15.06 10.54
CA GLY A 120 9.11 14.34 11.81
C GLY A 120 7.65 14.02 12.09
N TYR A 121 6.75 14.99 11.88
CA TYR A 121 5.32 14.80 12.08
C TYR A 121 4.72 13.79 11.08
N THR A 122 5.08 13.89 9.81
CA THR A 122 4.63 12.94 8.78
C THR A 122 5.16 11.53 9.01
N ASN A 123 6.37 11.37 9.53
CA ASN A 123 6.92 10.08 9.93
C ASN A 123 6.34 9.54 11.26
N TRP A 124 5.85 10.42 12.14
CA TRP A 124 5.16 10.03 13.37
C TRP A 124 3.71 9.58 13.12
N LEU A 125 3.07 10.12 12.09
CA LEU A 125 1.75 9.63 11.66
C LEU A 125 1.86 8.16 11.23
N PRO A 126 0.90 7.30 11.62
CA PRO A 126 0.83 5.92 11.13
C PRO A 126 0.82 5.93 9.61
N GLN A 127 1.94 5.53 9.02
CA GLN A 127 2.06 5.41 7.57
C GLN A 127 1.18 4.23 7.16
N GLN A 128 0.14 4.50 6.37
CA GLN A 128 -0.65 3.45 5.74
C GLN A 128 0.29 2.68 4.80
N ARG A 129 0.77 1.54 5.29
CA ARG A 129 1.52 0.58 4.51
C ARG A 129 0.52 -0.47 4.12
N SER A 130 0.48 -0.80 2.83
CA SER A 130 0.03 -2.10 2.40
C SER A 130 0.97 -3.09 3.08
N ASP A 131 0.61 -3.58 4.27
CA ASP A 131 1.34 -4.70 4.85
C ASP A 131 1.12 -5.89 3.89
N PRO A 132 2.17 -6.67 3.58
CA PRO A 132 2.03 -7.82 2.73
C PRO A 132 0.92 -8.72 3.26
N PRO A 133 0.07 -9.32 2.39
CA PRO A 133 -0.70 -10.45 2.85
C PRO A 133 0.29 -11.44 3.48
N PRO A 134 -0.09 -12.13 4.56
CA PRO A 134 0.65 -13.30 4.99
C PRO A 134 1.00 -14.10 3.74
N LYS A 135 2.27 -14.52 3.58
CA LYS A 135 2.62 -15.50 2.54
C LYS A 135 1.51 -16.54 2.56
N GLU A 136 0.82 -16.68 1.43
CA GLU A 136 -0.40 -17.48 1.22
C GLU A 136 -0.74 -18.28 2.47
N ALA A 137 -1.62 -17.73 3.32
CA ALA A 137 -1.88 -18.27 4.64
C ALA A 137 -2.14 -19.77 4.52
N ALA A 138 -1.08 -20.48 4.88
CA ALA A 138 -0.87 -21.88 4.71
C ALA A 138 -1.81 -22.60 5.65
N VAL A 139 -2.93 -23.08 5.15
CA VAL A 139 -3.82 -23.94 5.93
C VAL A 139 -3.12 -25.28 6.12
N VAL A 140 -2.39 -25.43 7.23
CA VAL A 140 -1.90 -26.74 7.71
C VAL A 140 -3.01 -27.37 8.54
N GLY A 141 -3.55 -28.48 8.05
CA GLY A 141 -4.53 -29.29 8.78
C GLY A 141 -5.96 -29.07 8.32
N ASP A 142 -6.85 -29.95 8.80
CA ASP A 142 -8.28 -29.82 8.57
C ASP A 142 -8.76 -28.51 9.20
N VAL A 143 -9.15 -27.55 8.38
CA VAL A 143 -9.78 -26.31 8.88
C VAL A 143 -11.26 -26.52 9.07
N THR A 144 -11.77 -25.90 10.11
CA THR A 144 -13.20 -25.74 10.32
C THR A 144 -13.75 -24.67 9.38
N MET A 145 -15.07 -24.68 9.15
CA MET A 145 -15.72 -23.65 8.34
C MET A 145 -15.62 -22.26 8.99
N GLU A 146 -15.52 -22.20 10.32
CA GLU A 146 -15.27 -20.96 11.05
C GLU A 146 -13.90 -20.38 10.71
N GLU A 147 -12.84 -21.19 10.75
CA GLU A 147 -11.48 -20.78 10.38
C GLU A 147 -11.40 -20.42 8.90
N PHE A 148 -12.13 -21.13 8.04
CA PHE A 148 -12.17 -20.84 6.60
C PHE A 148 -12.89 -19.53 6.28
N ALA A 149 -14.01 -19.23 6.96
CA ALA A 149 -14.67 -17.94 6.86
C ALA A 149 -13.82 -16.80 7.45
N GLU A 150 -13.07 -17.06 8.52
CA GLU A 150 -12.12 -16.08 9.08
C GLU A 150 -10.97 -15.80 8.11
N MET A 151 -10.48 -16.80 7.39
CA MET A 151 -9.53 -16.59 6.29
C MET A 151 -10.12 -15.68 5.20
N GLY A 152 -11.40 -15.85 4.85
CA GLY A 152 -12.12 -14.94 3.97
C GLY A 152 -12.16 -13.50 4.50
N ARG A 153 -12.42 -13.32 5.80
CA ARG A 153 -12.36 -12.01 6.46
C ARG A 153 -10.97 -11.40 6.34
N ILE A 154 -9.90 -12.18 6.53
CA ILE A 154 -8.51 -11.72 6.41
C ILE A 154 -8.19 -11.36 4.94
N ILE A 155 -8.71 -12.09 3.96
CA ILE A 155 -8.52 -11.73 2.54
C ILE A 155 -9.21 -10.40 2.22
N ILE A 156 -10.38 -10.14 2.77
CA ILE A 156 -11.12 -8.89 2.55
C ILE A 156 -10.48 -7.72 3.30
N PHE A 157 -10.26 -7.87 4.60
CA PHE A 157 -9.90 -6.77 5.50
C PHE A 157 -8.44 -6.81 5.98
N GLY A 158 -7.66 -7.82 5.67
CA GLY A 158 -6.31 -7.98 6.22
C GLY A 158 -6.31 -8.51 7.67
N ALA A 159 -5.11 -8.86 8.14
CA ALA A 159 -4.89 -9.50 9.44
C ALA A 159 -4.84 -8.52 10.63
N LYS A 160 -4.58 -7.23 10.40
CA LYS A 160 -4.46 -6.21 11.46
C LYS A 160 -5.42 -5.05 11.20
N GLN A 161 -6.37 -4.84 12.11
CA GLN A 161 -7.16 -3.62 12.16
C GLN A 161 -6.39 -2.54 12.93
N VAL A 162 -6.16 -1.38 12.31
CA VAL A 162 -5.63 -0.19 13.00
C VAL A 162 -6.83 0.60 13.49
N ALA A 163 -6.87 0.96 14.78
CA ALA A 163 -7.99 1.68 15.37
C ALA A 163 -8.32 2.95 14.58
N GLY A 164 -9.53 3.02 14.00
CA GLY A 164 -10.02 4.16 13.23
C GLY A 164 -9.77 4.10 11.72
N GLN A 165 -9.22 3.02 11.16
CA GLN A 165 -9.10 2.82 9.71
C GLN A 165 -9.52 1.41 9.26
N PRO A 166 -10.32 1.27 8.20
CA PRO A 166 -10.60 -0.02 7.59
C PRO A 166 -9.31 -0.58 6.99
N SER A 167 -8.86 -1.71 7.52
CA SER A 167 -7.73 -2.45 6.98
C SER A 167 -8.13 -3.11 5.65
N ILE A 168 -7.19 -3.20 4.70
CA ILE A 168 -7.42 -3.71 3.34
C ILE A 168 -6.60 -4.98 3.17
N GLY A 169 -7.26 -6.09 2.88
CA GLY A 169 -6.59 -7.38 2.60
C GLY A 169 -6.28 -7.58 1.12
N LYS A 170 -5.75 -8.77 0.78
CA LYS A 170 -5.40 -9.16 -0.61
C LYS A 170 -6.56 -8.95 -1.59
N GLY A 171 -7.78 -9.26 -1.17
CA GLY A 171 -8.98 -9.12 -2.01
C GLY A 171 -9.36 -7.66 -2.30
N GLN A 172 -8.78 -6.69 -1.58
CA GLN A 172 -8.96 -5.25 -1.81
C GLN A 172 -10.41 -4.75 -1.78
N CYS A 173 -11.36 -5.59 -1.37
CA CYS A 173 -12.79 -5.33 -1.46
C CYS A 173 -13.24 -4.07 -0.70
N PRO A 174 -12.69 -3.74 0.50
CA PRO A 174 -13.04 -2.52 1.22
C PRO A 174 -12.64 -1.21 0.53
N LEU A 175 -11.81 -1.25 -0.53
CA LEU A 175 -11.56 -0.06 -1.36
C LEU A 175 -12.82 0.41 -2.09
N CYS A 176 -13.72 -0.53 -2.40
CA CYS A 176 -14.85 -0.32 -3.27
C CYS A 176 -16.19 -0.59 -2.58
N HIS A 177 -16.24 -1.57 -1.67
CA HIS A 177 -17.46 -2.03 -1.03
C HIS A 177 -17.50 -1.67 0.45
N THR A 178 -18.71 -1.40 0.94
CA THR A 178 -19.04 -1.33 2.36
C THR A 178 -19.66 -2.66 2.80
N PHE A 179 -19.63 -2.95 4.10
CA PHE A 179 -20.03 -4.27 4.64
C PHE A 179 -21.06 -4.19 5.76
N ASP A 180 -21.29 -2.98 6.30
CA ASP A 180 -22.19 -2.71 7.42
C ASP A 180 -23.56 -2.24 6.92
N PRO A 181 -24.65 -2.54 7.64
CA PRO A 181 -25.99 -2.14 7.23
C PRO A 181 -26.14 -0.62 7.16
N GLY A 182 -26.64 -0.13 6.02
CA GLY A 182 -26.93 1.28 5.79
C GLY A 182 -25.74 2.12 5.32
N ASP A 183 -24.53 1.56 5.29
CA ASP A 183 -23.33 2.26 4.81
C ASP A 183 -23.28 2.32 3.27
N ASN A 184 -22.83 3.45 2.71
CA ASN A 184 -22.79 3.67 1.28
C ASN A 184 -21.61 4.54 0.84
N ILE A 185 -20.62 3.92 0.21
CA ILE A 185 -19.52 4.66 -0.44
C ILE A 185 -19.93 5.27 -1.80
N GLY A 186 -21.21 5.14 -2.18
CA GLY A 186 -21.84 5.74 -3.36
C GLY A 186 -21.46 5.13 -4.71
N ARG A 187 -20.27 4.50 -4.81
CA ARG A 187 -19.70 4.02 -6.07
C ARG A 187 -19.96 2.54 -6.38
N CYS A 188 -20.00 1.69 -5.35
CA CYS A 188 -20.22 0.25 -5.51
C CYS A 188 -21.29 -0.22 -4.52
N PRO A 189 -21.97 -1.35 -4.78
CA PRO A 189 -23.04 -1.82 -3.91
C PRO A 189 -22.49 -2.25 -2.54
N ASN A 190 -23.26 -1.99 -1.49
CA ASN A 190 -22.96 -2.49 -0.14
C ASN A 190 -23.09 -4.03 -0.11
N LEU A 191 -22.14 -4.74 0.49
CA LEU A 191 -22.10 -6.21 0.59
C LEU A 191 -22.80 -6.78 1.85
N PHE A 192 -23.34 -5.95 2.72
CA PHE A 192 -24.28 -6.37 3.76
C PHE A 192 -25.52 -7.04 3.14
N GLY A 193 -25.85 -8.25 3.59
CA GLY A 193 -26.96 -9.04 3.06
C GLY A 193 -26.73 -9.59 1.66
N VAL A 194 -25.47 -9.65 1.19
CA VAL A 194 -25.17 -10.11 -0.18
C VAL A 194 -25.58 -11.55 -0.41
N GLU A 195 -25.44 -12.43 0.59
CA GLU A 195 -25.84 -13.84 0.47
C GLU A 195 -27.34 -13.96 0.19
N ASN A 196 -28.18 -13.39 1.05
CA ASN A 196 -29.63 -13.41 0.83
C ASN A 196 -30.01 -12.74 -0.50
N ARG A 197 -29.39 -11.60 -0.83
CA ARG A 197 -29.67 -10.93 -2.10
C ARG A 197 -29.25 -11.75 -3.32
N SER A 198 -28.20 -12.56 -3.23
CA SER A 198 -27.72 -13.35 -4.38
C SER A 198 -28.82 -14.28 -4.90
N HIS A 199 -29.55 -14.93 -4.01
CA HIS A 199 -30.68 -15.82 -4.34
C HIS A 199 -31.87 -15.08 -4.94
N ASP A 200 -32.00 -13.78 -4.71
CA ASP A 200 -33.04 -12.96 -5.34
C ASP A 200 -32.58 -12.38 -6.67
N ARG A 201 -31.30 -11.99 -6.79
CA ARG A 201 -30.71 -11.40 -8.00
C ARG A 201 -30.84 -12.34 -9.20
N ILE A 202 -30.60 -13.63 -9.00
CA ILE A 202 -30.71 -14.64 -10.08
C ILE A 202 -32.13 -14.77 -10.65
N LYS A 203 -33.15 -14.29 -9.93
CA LYS A 203 -34.56 -14.33 -10.35
C LYS A 203 -34.99 -13.07 -11.11
N GLU A 204 -34.13 -12.05 -11.18
CA GLU A 204 -34.46 -10.78 -11.82
C GLU A 204 -34.42 -10.90 -13.35
N ASP A 205 -35.40 -10.29 -14.03
CA ASP A 205 -35.41 -10.19 -15.50
C ASP A 205 -34.12 -9.54 -16.03
N ARG A 206 -33.57 -8.58 -15.28
CA ARG A 206 -32.30 -7.94 -15.61
C ARG A 206 -31.14 -8.93 -15.54
N TYR A 207 -31.10 -9.80 -14.54
CA TYR A 207 -30.08 -10.84 -14.47
C TYR A 207 -30.17 -11.76 -15.69
N ALA A 208 -31.37 -12.11 -16.15
CA ALA A 208 -31.50 -12.95 -17.34
C ALA A 208 -31.02 -12.29 -18.65
N THR A 209 -31.06 -10.96 -18.75
CA THR A 209 -31.02 -10.26 -20.05
C THR A 209 -29.94 -9.19 -20.21
N SER A 210 -29.39 -8.64 -19.12
CA SER A 210 -28.52 -7.45 -19.20
C SER A 210 -27.38 -7.48 -18.16
N PRO A 211 -26.19 -6.96 -18.51
CA PRO A 211 -25.80 -6.49 -19.85
C PRO A 211 -25.47 -7.63 -20.82
N ILE A 212 -25.20 -8.82 -20.30
CA ILE A 212 -25.03 -10.06 -21.06
C ILE A 212 -26.25 -10.93 -20.80
N ALA A 213 -26.79 -11.62 -21.81
CA ALA A 213 -27.89 -12.56 -21.59
C ALA A 213 -27.37 -13.92 -21.09
N ILE A 214 -28.19 -14.67 -20.35
CA ILE A 214 -27.81 -16.04 -19.95
C ILE A 214 -27.50 -16.89 -21.19
N GLY A 215 -26.37 -17.59 -21.17
CA GLY A 215 -25.86 -18.39 -22.28
C GLY A 215 -24.99 -17.63 -23.28
N GLU A 216 -24.83 -16.31 -23.13
CA GLU A 216 -23.86 -15.53 -23.91
C GLU A 216 -22.51 -15.43 -23.19
N THR A 217 -21.43 -15.38 -23.98
CA THR A 217 -20.06 -15.20 -23.47
C THR A 217 -19.75 -13.72 -23.31
N GLU A 218 -19.26 -13.33 -22.14
CA GLU A 218 -18.71 -11.99 -21.93
C GLU A 218 -17.27 -11.94 -22.51
N PRO A 219 -16.99 -11.06 -23.49
CA PRO A 219 -15.73 -11.11 -24.24
C PRO A 219 -14.44 -10.87 -23.43
N ALA A 220 -14.48 -10.08 -22.35
CA ALA A 220 -13.27 -9.72 -21.60
C ALA A 220 -12.83 -10.81 -20.59
N SER A 221 -13.80 -11.51 -20.02
CA SER A 221 -13.58 -12.62 -19.08
C SER A 221 -13.52 -13.96 -19.79
N GLY A 222 -14.24 -14.13 -20.90
CA GLY A 222 -14.44 -15.42 -21.58
C GLY A 222 -15.46 -16.32 -20.89
N ILE A 223 -16.22 -15.80 -19.93
CA ILE A 223 -17.19 -16.55 -19.13
C ILE A 223 -18.57 -16.53 -19.80
N VAL A 224 -19.25 -17.68 -19.82
CA VAL A 224 -20.64 -17.80 -20.27
C VAL A 224 -21.57 -17.55 -19.09
N LYS A 225 -22.43 -16.53 -19.22
CA LYS A 225 -23.30 -16.11 -18.12
C LYS A 225 -24.34 -17.17 -17.74
N GLY A 226 -24.54 -17.37 -16.44
CA GLY A 226 -25.56 -18.26 -15.89
C GLY A 226 -25.26 -19.75 -16.11
N LYS A 227 -24.05 -20.07 -16.57
CA LYS A 227 -23.59 -21.44 -16.85
C LYS A 227 -22.49 -21.82 -15.86
N TYR A 228 -22.91 -22.25 -14.67
CA TYR A 228 -22.00 -22.64 -13.59
C TYR A 228 -21.06 -23.80 -13.99
N ASP A 229 -21.43 -24.60 -15.00
CA ASP A 229 -20.67 -25.71 -15.54
C ASP A 229 -19.70 -25.32 -16.66
N GLU A 230 -19.81 -24.11 -17.21
CA GLU A 230 -18.96 -23.61 -18.29
C GLU A 230 -17.89 -22.62 -17.81
N ILE A 231 -17.84 -22.31 -16.51
CA ILE A 231 -16.71 -21.60 -15.90
C ILE A 231 -15.46 -22.48 -15.83
N PRO A 232 -14.24 -21.90 -15.79
CA PRO A 232 -12.99 -22.63 -15.66
C PRO A 232 -13.07 -23.64 -14.51
N GLU A 233 -12.62 -24.87 -14.78
CA GLU A 233 -12.70 -26.01 -13.85
C GLU A 233 -12.09 -25.69 -12.48
N GLU A 234 -11.01 -24.91 -12.49
CA GLU A 234 -10.31 -24.45 -11.29
C GLU A 234 -11.17 -23.55 -10.39
N TYR A 235 -12.22 -22.90 -10.89
CA TYR A 235 -13.10 -22.04 -10.08
C TYR A 235 -14.52 -22.58 -9.93
N ARG A 236 -14.84 -23.74 -10.53
CA ARG A 236 -16.18 -24.31 -10.54
C ARG A 236 -16.66 -24.73 -9.15
N ARG A 237 -17.93 -24.46 -8.83
CA ARG A 237 -18.60 -24.98 -7.62
C ARG A 237 -18.59 -26.51 -7.64
N GLN A 238 -18.23 -27.12 -6.51
CA GLN A 238 -18.07 -28.57 -6.39
C GLN A 238 -19.26 -29.26 -5.73
N ASN A 239 -20.00 -28.53 -4.88
CA ASN A 239 -21.08 -29.06 -4.06
C ASN A 239 -22.40 -28.32 -4.32
N GLY A 240 -23.52 -28.97 -3.99
CA GLY A 240 -24.86 -28.40 -4.08
C GLY A 240 -25.64 -28.89 -5.30
N PRO A 241 -26.83 -28.32 -5.56
CA PRO A 241 -27.70 -28.82 -6.62
C PRO A 241 -27.14 -28.51 -8.02
N ASP A 242 -27.49 -29.35 -9.00
CA ASP A 242 -27.18 -29.20 -10.43
C ASP A 242 -28.00 -28.06 -11.10
N GLU A 243 -28.14 -26.95 -10.40
CA GLU A 243 -28.85 -25.74 -10.84
C GLU A 243 -28.05 -24.51 -10.44
N PHE A 244 -28.24 -23.39 -11.14
CA PHE A 244 -27.58 -22.14 -10.82
C PHE A 244 -28.16 -21.54 -9.53
N THR A 245 -27.30 -21.27 -8.53
CA THR A 245 -27.69 -20.81 -7.19
C THR A 245 -27.14 -19.42 -6.86
N GLY A 246 -27.50 -18.88 -5.69
CA GLY A 246 -26.91 -17.64 -5.17
C GLY A 246 -25.38 -17.69 -4.99
N GLU A 247 -24.82 -18.85 -4.63
CA GLU A 247 -23.36 -19.02 -4.57
C GLU A 247 -22.73 -18.82 -5.95
N ASP A 248 -23.33 -19.40 -6.99
CA ASP A 248 -22.86 -19.26 -8.37
C ASP A 248 -22.93 -17.81 -8.84
N TYR A 249 -23.93 -17.06 -8.39
CA TYR A 249 -24.01 -15.61 -8.64
C TYR A 249 -22.84 -14.84 -8.00
N ILE A 250 -22.53 -15.11 -6.72
CA ILE A 250 -21.42 -14.44 -6.02
C ILE A 250 -20.09 -14.79 -6.70
N ARG A 251 -19.91 -16.05 -7.04
CA ARG A 251 -18.73 -16.57 -7.76
C ARG A 251 -18.58 -15.97 -9.16
N GLU A 252 -19.65 -15.95 -9.96
CA GLU A 252 -19.69 -15.32 -11.28
C GLU A 252 -19.36 -13.83 -11.18
N SER A 253 -19.87 -13.13 -10.17
CA SER A 253 -19.62 -11.69 -9.96
C SER A 253 -18.13 -11.37 -9.76
N MET A 254 -17.35 -12.31 -9.25
CA MET A 254 -15.91 -12.16 -9.01
C MET A 254 -15.07 -12.46 -10.26
N MET A 255 -15.53 -13.37 -11.13
CA MET A 255 -14.81 -13.78 -12.35
C MET A 255 -15.25 -13.00 -13.59
N CYS A 256 -16.51 -12.59 -13.62
CA CYS A 256 -17.14 -11.84 -14.69
C CYS A 256 -18.04 -10.74 -14.09
N PRO A 257 -17.46 -9.67 -13.52
CA PRO A 257 -18.27 -8.59 -12.95
C PRO A 257 -19.17 -7.91 -13.98
N THR A 258 -18.81 -7.92 -15.26
CA THR A 258 -19.65 -7.39 -16.35
C THR A 258 -20.77 -8.36 -16.75
N CYS A 259 -20.74 -9.65 -16.39
CA CYS A 259 -21.84 -10.57 -16.71
C CYS A 259 -23.15 -10.06 -16.09
N TYR A 260 -23.11 -9.46 -14.90
CA TYR A 260 -24.24 -8.75 -14.32
C TYR A 260 -23.81 -7.50 -13.58
N VAL A 261 -24.48 -6.39 -13.89
CA VAL A 261 -24.22 -5.08 -13.28
C VAL A 261 -25.48 -4.59 -12.59
N VAL A 262 -25.38 -4.39 -11.28
CA VAL A 262 -26.46 -3.81 -10.48
C VAL A 262 -26.71 -2.38 -10.94
N GLU A 263 -27.98 -2.03 -11.10
CA GLU A 263 -28.37 -0.69 -11.53
C GLU A 263 -27.77 0.40 -10.64
N LYS A 264 -27.33 1.49 -11.27
CA LYS A 264 -26.66 2.67 -10.70
C LYS A 264 -25.23 2.44 -10.21
N PHE A 265 -24.67 1.26 -10.39
CA PHE A 265 -23.30 0.93 -9.99
C PHE A 265 -22.37 0.61 -11.16
N GLY A 266 -22.87 0.64 -12.39
CA GLY A 266 -22.08 0.41 -13.59
C GLY A 266 -21.70 1.67 -14.35
N ASN A 267 -20.71 1.51 -15.21
CA ASN A 267 -20.37 2.45 -16.26
C ASN A 267 -21.27 2.23 -17.48
N ASP A 268 -21.23 3.17 -18.42
CA ASP A 268 -21.90 3.07 -19.72
C ASP A 268 -23.40 2.73 -19.60
N GLY A 269 -24.09 3.35 -18.64
CA GLY A 269 -25.52 3.10 -18.39
C GLY A 269 -25.79 1.72 -17.78
N ASP A 270 -24.95 1.32 -16.82
CA ASP A 270 -25.01 0.02 -16.14
C ASP A 270 -24.79 -1.18 -17.08
N THR A 271 -23.98 -0.99 -18.12
CA THR A 271 -23.63 -2.04 -19.09
C THR A 271 -22.21 -2.57 -18.94
N LYS A 272 -21.36 -1.87 -18.21
CA LYS A 272 -19.97 -2.27 -17.94
C LYS A 272 -19.65 -2.13 -16.46
N SER A 273 -19.12 -3.18 -15.86
CA SER A 273 -18.75 -3.13 -14.44
C SER A 273 -17.45 -2.33 -14.22
N PRO A 274 -17.38 -1.45 -13.21
CA PRO A 274 -16.12 -0.85 -12.77
C PRO A 274 -15.28 -1.82 -11.93
N MET A 275 -15.85 -2.94 -11.49
CA MET A 275 -15.15 -3.95 -10.69
C MET A 275 -14.16 -4.73 -11.57
N PRO A 276 -12.90 -4.93 -11.13
CA PRO A 276 -11.94 -5.78 -11.83
C PRO A 276 -12.37 -7.26 -11.78
N VAL A 277 -11.84 -8.06 -12.70
CA VAL A 277 -11.88 -9.52 -12.55
C VAL A 277 -10.90 -9.93 -11.45
N ILE A 278 -11.38 -10.30 -10.27
CA ILE A 278 -10.50 -10.45 -9.08
C ILE A 278 -9.59 -11.67 -9.12
N VAL A 279 -9.89 -12.64 -9.97
CA VAL A 279 -9.05 -13.83 -10.22
C VAL A 279 -7.93 -13.56 -11.23
N LYS A 280 -7.90 -12.37 -11.85
CA LYS A 280 -6.84 -11.91 -12.74
C LYS A 280 -5.94 -10.87 -12.03
N PRO A 281 -4.73 -10.60 -12.54
CA PRO A 281 -3.91 -9.50 -12.05
C PRO A 281 -4.67 -8.17 -12.03
N PRO A 282 -4.44 -7.31 -11.02
CA PRO A 282 -3.41 -7.41 -9.97
C PRO A 282 -3.84 -8.19 -8.71
N VAL A 283 -5.13 -8.54 -8.55
CA VAL A 283 -5.65 -9.16 -7.31
C VAL A 283 -5.31 -10.65 -7.24
N SER A 284 -5.50 -11.37 -8.35
CA SER A 284 -5.10 -12.78 -8.55
C SER A 284 -5.52 -13.71 -7.39
N LEU A 285 -6.80 -13.70 -7.00
CA LEU A 285 -7.29 -14.65 -5.99
C LEU A 285 -7.24 -16.08 -6.53
N SER A 286 -6.69 -16.99 -5.73
CA SER A 286 -6.69 -18.43 -5.98
C SER A 286 -8.08 -19.02 -5.75
N ARG A 287 -8.30 -20.25 -6.21
CA ARG A 287 -9.53 -21.03 -5.94
C ARG A 287 -9.87 -21.06 -4.45
N VAL A 288 -8.89 -21.34 -3.60
CA VAL A 288 -9.05 -21.46 -2.14
C VAL A 288 -9.43 -20.11 -1.55
N GLU A 289 -8.82 -19.02 -2.02
CA GLU A 289 -9.11 -17.67 -1.56
C GLU A 289 -10.51 -17.19 -1.99
N VAL A 290 -10.92 -17.50 -3.23
CA VAL A 290 -12.28 -17.24 -3.72
C VAL A 290 -13.31 -17.98 -2.86
N ASN A 291 -13.08 -19.26 -2.58
CA ASN A 291 -13.96 -20.05 -1.71
C ASN A 291 -14.00 -19.48 -0.29
N ALA A 292 -12.88 -19.05 0.28
CA ALA A 292 -12.84 -18.44 1.60
C ALA A 292 -13.61 -17.10 1.66
N VAL A 293 -13.47 -16.26 0.63
CA VAL A 293 -14.25 -15.02 0.49
C VAL A 293 -15.75 -15.32 0.43
N ILE A 294 -16.17 -16.32 -0.35
CA ILE A 294 -17.58 -16.73 -0.41
C ILE A 294 -18.04 -17.25 0.96
N ALA A 295 -17.27 -18.11 1.63
CA ALA A 295 -17.59 -18.60 2.97
C ALA A 295 -17.86 -17.45 3.94
N TYR A 296 -16.98 -16.45 3.95
CA TYR A 296 -17.19 -15.25 4.75
C TYR A 296 -18.46 -14.48 4.37
N LEU A 297 -18.69 -14.23 3.07
CA LEU A 297 -19.87 -13.49 2.63
C LEU A 297 -21.18 -14.22 2.97
N GLN A 298 -21.16 -15.55 3.00
CA GLN A 298 -22.28 -16.39 3.39
C GLN A 298 -22.54 -16.37 4.89
N SER A 299 -21.49 -16.33 5.72
CA SER A 299 -21.62 -16.42 7.18
C SER A 299 -21.63 -15.07 7.90
N LYS A 300 -21.19 -13.97 7.26
CA LYS A 300 -20.93 -12.68 7.94
C LYS A 300 -22.18 -12.07 8.60
N ASP A 301 -23.35 -12.30 8.02
CA ASP A 301 -24.62 -11.71 8.49
C ASP A 301 -25.30 -12.58 9.56
N THR A 302 -24.82 -13.82 9.74
CA THR A 302 -25.26 -14.78 10.77
C THR A 302 -24.04 -15.43 11.44
N PRO A 303 -23.22 -14.66 12.21
CA PRO A 303 -21.99 -15.19 12.81
C PRO A 303 -22.25 -16.41 13.70
N GLY A 304 -21.48 -17.47 13.49
CA GLY A 304 -21.62 -18.75 14.22
C GLY A 304 -22.57 -19.76 13.56
N GLU A 305 -23.31 -19.38 12.51
CA GLU A 305 -24.15 -20.29 11.73
C GLU A 305 -23.44 -20.69 10.43
N PHE A 306 -22.56 -21.68 10.50
CA PHE A 306 -21.79 -22.16 9.34
C PHE A 306 -22.46 -23.27 8.52
N ALA A 307 -23.60 -23.79 9.00
CA ALA A 307 -24.31 -24.89 8.34
C ALA A 307 -24.93 -24.50 6.98
N THR A 308 -25.08 -23.20 6.71
CA THR A 308 -25.60 -22.64 5.46
C THR A 308 -24.50 -22.33 4.45
N VAL A 309 -23.23 -22.43 4.84
CA VAL A 309 -22.10 -22.20 3.93
C VAL A 309 -21.98 -23.37 2.96
N THR A 310 -21.85 -23.06 1.68
CA THR A 310 -22.01 -24.03 0.57
C THR A 310 -20.70 -24.45 -0.07
N VAL A 311 -19.64 -23.65 0.09
CA VAL A 311 -18.31 -23.95 -0.44
C VAL A 311 -17.64 -25.13 0.30
N PRO A 312 -16.87 -25.98 -0.39
CA PRO A 312 -16.09 -27.03 0.25
C PRO A 312 -14.96 -26.44 1.11
N LEU A 313 -14.61 -27.16 2.17
CA LEU A 313 -13.37 -26.90 2.89
C LEU A 313 -12.17 -27.29 2.00
N PRO A 314 -11.00 -26.65 2.15
CA PRO A 314 -9.83 -26.93 1.33
C PRO A 314 -9.40 -28.40 1.31
N GLN A 315 -9.56 -29.12 2.42
CA GLN A 315 -9.25 -30.55 2.53
C GLN A 315 -10.26 -31.47 1.83
N ASP A 316 -11.49 -30.98 1.60
CA ASP A 316 -12.58 -31.72 0.95
C ASP A 316 -12.72 -31.33 -0.53
N ASP A 317 -11.90 -30.39 -1.02
CA ASP A 317 -11.94 -29.88 -2.39
C ASP A 317 -11.03 -30.72 -3.31
N ALA A 318 -11.63 -31.64 -4.07
CA ALA A 318 -10.92 -32.50 -5.03
C ALA A 318 -10.17 -31.73 -6.13
N GLY A 319 -10.52 -30.47 -6.38
CA GLY A 319 -9.81 -29.58 -7.31
C GLY A 319 -8.65 -28.81 -6.67
N ASN A 320 -8.40 -28.99 -5.37
CA ASN A 320 -7.26 -28.41 -4.67
C ASN A 320 -6.01 -29.28 -4.88
N THR A 321 -5.25 -29.02 -5.96
CA THR A 321 -4.00 -29.74 -6.26
C THR A 321 -2.74 -29.08 -5.65
N GLY A 322 -2.92 -28.07 -4.79
CA GLY A 322 -1.85 -27.38 -4.07
C GLY A 322 -1.47 -28.10 -2.79
N GLY A 323 -0.22 -28.56 -2.69
CA GLY A 323 0.30 -29.33 -1.56
C GLY A 323 0.31 -28.57 -0.24
N ALA A 324 0.38 -29.36 0.85
CA ALA A 324 0.52 -28.90 2.22
C ALA A 324 1.57 -27.78 2.36
N VAL A 325 1.19 -26.70 3.02
CA VAL A 325 1.98 -25.48 3.14
C VAL A 325 2.39 -25.39 4.61
N ALA A 326 3.68 -25.37 4.97
CA ALA A 326 4.15 -25.54 6.34
C ALA A 326 3.91 -24.31 7.26
N GLU A 327 3.78 -24.56 8.57
CA GLU A 327 3.92 -23.53 9.61
C GLU A 327 5.31 -22.89 9.51
N ASP A 328 5.38 -21.56 9.59
CA ASP A 328 6.54 -20.93 10.19
C ASP A 328 6.10 -20.07 11.38
N SER A 329 6.55 -20.52 12.54
CA SER A 329 6.56 -19.80 13.79
C SER A 329 7.90 -19.10 13.87
N SER A 330 7.99 -17.89 13.31
CA SER A 330 9.18 -17.07 13.52
C SER A 330 8.82 -15.60 13.59
N ASP A 331 9.37 -15.00 14.64
CA ASP A 331 9.27 -13.62 15.06
C ASP A 331 9.49 -12.58 13.93
N ASP A 332 8.95 -11.39 14.21
CA ASP A 332 9.04 -10.02 13.65
C ASP A 332 10.17 -9.58 12.68
N GLU A 333 10.92 -10.43 11.98
CA GLU A 333 12.14 -10.03 11.24
C GLU A 333 12.15 -10.13 9.71
N ASP A 334 11.12 -10.62 9.01
CA ASP A 334 11.10 -10.56 7.53
C ASP A 334 9.71 -10.26 6.98
N LYS A 335 9.36 -8.97 6.93
CA LYS A 335 8.19 -8.52 6.15
C LYS A 335 8.57 -8.46 4.67
N PRO A 336 7.93 -9.25 3.77
CA PRO A 336 8.30 -9.24 2.37
C PRO A 336 8.06 -7.87 1.73
N VAL A 337 9.08 -7.39 1.01
CA VAL A 337 9.06 -6.14 0.25
C VAL A 337 8.28 -6.39 -1.05
N PHE A 338 7.17 -5.65 -1.26
CA PHE A 338 6.35 -5.78 -2.48
C PHE A 338 7.13 -5.44 -3.75
N VAL A 339 7.89 -4.34 -3.68
CA VAL A 339 8.71 -3.80 -4.75
C VAL A 339 9.90 -3.12 -4.13
N THR A 340 11.08 -3.53 -4.59
CA THR A 340 12.37 -3.00 -4.14
C THR A 340 12.80 -1.77 -4.95
N GLY A 341 12.11 -1.50 -6.06
CA GLY A 341 12.52 -0.48 -7.03
C GLY A 341 13.57 -1.00 -8.03
N THR A 342 13.93 -2.28 -7.93
CA THR A 342 14.86 -2.95 -8.85
C THR A 342 14.13 -3.77 -9.91
N GLU A 343 12.83 -4.04 -9.71
CA GLU A 343 11.95 -4.64 -10.69
C GLU A 343 11.70 -3.68 -11.85
N ASP A 344 11.29 -4.20 -13.00
CA ASP A 344 10.87 -3.35 -14.10
C ASP A 344 9.55 -2.63 -13.77
N ILE A 345 9.30 -1.51 -14.47
CA ILE A 345 8.18 -0.62 -14.19
C ILE A 345 6.82 -1.34 -14.29
N GLN A 346 6.65 -2.32 -15.19
CA GLN A 346 5.41 -3.07 -15.31
C GLN A 346 5.18 -3.92 -14.07
N THR A 347 6.19 -4.68 -13.67
CA THR A 347 6.13 -5.53 -12.49
C THR A 347 5.82 -4.69 -11.26
N MET A 348 6.41 -3.50 -11.13
CA MET A 348 6.13 -2.63 -9.99
C MET A 348 4.70 -2.10 -9.99
N ILE A 349 4.23 -1.57 -11.12
CA ILE A 349 2.90 -0.99 -11.25
C ILE A 349 1.82 -2.04 -10.99
N ASN A 350 1.99 -3.24 -11.56
CA ASN A 350 1.06 -4.35 -11.38
C ASN A 350 1.05 -4.85 -9.93
N THR A 351 2.23 -5.03 -9.32
CA THR A 351 2.34 -5.48 -7.92
C THR A 351 1.74 -4.48 -6.94
N LEU A 352 1.85 -3.18 -7.21
CA LEU A 352 1.26 -2.13 -6.38
C LEU A 352 -0.25 -1.94 -6.60
N GLY A 353 -0.84 -2.67 -7.55
CA GLY A 353 -2.27 -2.61 -7.83
C GLY A 353 -2.74 -1.28 -8.41
N CYS A 354 -1.85 -0.40 -8.89
CA CYS A 354 -2.26 0.85 -9.54
C CYS A 354 -3.22 0.65 -10.72
N PRO A 355 -3.06 -0.41 -11.57
CA PRO A 355 -3.99 -0.78 -12.64
C PRO A 355 -5.44 -1.00 -12.20
N LEU A 356 -5.64 -1.35 -10.92
CA LEU A 356 -6.98 -1.53 -10.37
C LEU A 356 -7.78 -0.24 -10.45
N CYS A 357 -7.12 0.87 -10.13
CA CYS A 357 -7.79 2.15 -10.06
C CYS A 357 -7.56 3.00 -11.31
N HIS A 358 -6.38 2.94 -11.91
CA HIS A 358 -5.96 3.86 -12.95
C HIS A 358 -5.86 3.19 -14.31
N THR A 359 -6.19 3.95 -15.35
CA THR A 359 -5.82 3.63 -16.72
C THR A 359 -4.41 4.14 -16.90
N ILE A 360 -3.49 3.24 -17.25
CA ILE A 360 -2.06 3.54 -17.32
C ILE A 360 -1.55 3.19 -18.72
N PRO A 361 -1.26 4.19 -19.57
CA PRO A 361 -0.79 3.95 -20.93
C PRO A 361 0.46 3.08 -20.96
N GLY A 362 0.41 2.01 -21.75
CA GLY A 362 1.53 1.09 -21.93
C GLY A 362 1.65 0.01 -20.86
N VAL A 363 0.77 -0.05 -19.85
CA VAL A 363 0.71 -1.15 -18.87
C VAL A 363 -0.39 -2.13 -19.22
N GLU A 364 -0.02 -3.39 -19.44
CA GLU A 364 -0.97 -4.43 -19.86
C GLU A 364 -2.01 -4.68 -18.75
N GLY A 365 -3.30 -4.62 -19.11
CA GLY A 365 -4.40 -4.80 -18.15
C GLY A 365 -4.74 -3.56 -17.31
N ALA A 366 -3.99 -2.46 -17.40
CA ALA A 366 -4.28 -1.22 -16.67
C ALA A 366 -5.38 -0.38 -17.33
N MET A 367 -6.61 -0.84 -17.15
CA MET A 367 -7.84 -0.21 -17.65
C MET A 367 -8.73 0.27 -16.50
N GLY A 368 -8.15 0.50 -15.32
CA GLY A 368 -8.87 1.01 -14.17
C GLY A 368 -9.51 2.36 -14.48
N MET A 369 -10.80 2.50 -14.24
CA MET A 369 -11.52 3.78 -14.40
C MET A 369 -11.94 4.34 -13.04
N LEU A 370 -11.31 3.86 -11.96
CA LEU A 370 -11.65 4.31 -10.62
C LEU A 370 -11.04 5.69 -10.31
N GLY A 371 -9.75 5.84 -10.58
CA GLY A 371 -8.98 7.07 -10.48
C GLY A 371 -8.83 7.77 -11.84
N PRO A 372 -8.21 8.97 -11.86
CA PRO A 372 -7.90 9.68 -13.10
C PRO A 372 -6.91 8.87 -13.97
N GLU A 373 -6.92 9.13 -15.28
CA GLU A 373 -5.89 8.60 -16.18
C GLU A 373 -4.52 9.18 -15.79
N LEU A 374 -3.47 8.34 -15.84
CA LEU A 374 -2.09 8.68 -15.43
C LEU A 374 -1.16 8.98 -16.60
#